data_AF-A0A941EN36-F1
#
_entry.id   AF-A0A941EN36-F1
#
_cell.length_a   1.000
_cell.length_b   1.000
_cell.length_c   1.000
_cell.angle_alpha   90.00
_cell.angle_beta   90.00
_cell.angle_gamma   90.00
#
_symmetry.space_group_name_H-M   'P 1'
#
loop_
_entity.id
_entity.type
_entity.pdbx_description
1 polymer ?
#
loop_
_entity_poly.entity_id
_entity_poly.type
_entity_poly.pdbx_seq_one_letter_code
_entity_poly.pdbx_strand_id
1 'polypeptide(L)'
;MTGAYGQQDPDGPARERTVRLDAPPRNRASGCSTSAPLPRHQSPAGLTPADLEAVDRDTGRGWCVLGRLAGGMADSVQLLGSGDARAVVKIKNGQWWGGQLERTAVTADALRAAGYPTPPVLGCGPLGEDRFYLATGFAAGSQPAGLDPVMARAVLAAVDLHAAVHPPQIRDWSAMITLFLNGGIAEHRFPAPLAGLARQALDLVSHPVPALPSGDFVHGDFSTRNLLTDDRRLSAVIDIEGFGRGTRTIDLVSLLDSGAGPEDRGTTDLIVEAAIAASDEHTFRACLSHRVLASLISTPRAPSATRGGRATGTCAAGSGRLMPTDADCPATARPLPRTR
;
A
#
# COMPACT_ATOMS: atom_id res chain seq x y z
N MET A 1 -47.77 -49.41 15.40
CA MET A 1 -47.27 -48.93 16.70
C MET A 1 -45.78 -49.22 16.77
N THR A 2 -44.98 -48.19 17.09
CA THR A 2 -43.57 -48.18 17.58
C THR A 2 -42.51 -48.95 16.76
N GLY A 3 -41.42 -48.38 16.24
CA GLY A 3 -40.69 -47.15 16.55
C GLY A 3 -39.22 -47.50 16.82
N ALA A 4 -38.28 -46.98 16.02
CA ALA A 4 -36.87 -46.83 16.38
C ALA A 4 -36.21 -45.78 15.48
N TYR A 5 -36.11 -44.57 16.02
CA TYR A 5 -35.38 -43.42 15.49
C TYR A 5 -33.88 -43.61 15.77
N GLY A 6 -33.05 -43.62 14.73
CA GLY A 6 -31.60 -43.47 14.86
C GLY A 6 -31.23 -41.99 14.69
N GLN A 7 -30.83 -41.34 15.78
CA GLN A 7 -30.29 -39.98 15.81
C GLN A 7 -29.07 -39.85 14.89
N GLN A 8 -29.21 -39.04 13.84
CA GLN A 8 -28.07 -38.33 13.27
C GLN A 8 -27.79 -37.12 14.16
N ASP A 9 -26.52 -36.91 14.47
CA ASP A 9 -25.99 -35.81 15.26
C ASP A 9 -25.57 -34.69 14.27
N PRO A 10 -26.32 -33.57 14.15
CA PRO A 10 -25.84 -32.39 13.46
C PRO A 10 -25.16 -31.47 14.49
N ASP A 11 -24.11 -30.77 14.07
CA ASP A 11 -23.40 -29.72 14.83
C ASP A 11 -22.21 -30.16 15.71
N GLY A 12 -21.21 -30.79 15.09
CA GLY A 12 -19.82 -30.58 15.50
C GLY A 12 -19.32 -29.20 15.07
N PRO A 13 -18.61 -28.42 15.91
CA PRO A 13 -18.13 -27.09 15.53
C PRO A 13 -17.15 -27.21 14.36
N ALA A 14 -17.44 -26.48 13.27
CA ALA A 14 -16.58 -26.36 12.11
C ALA A 14 -15.21 -25.83 12.55
N ARG A 15 -14.22 -26.72 12.63
CA ARG A 15 -12.82 -26.31 12.79
C ARG A 15 -12.48 -25.41 11.62
N GLU A 16 -11.99 -24.21 11.91
CA GLU A 16 -11.57 -23.23 10.91
C GLU A 16 -10.39 -23.81 10.11
N ARG A 17 -10.68 -24.51 9.01
CA ARG A 17 -9.68 -25.16 8.17
C ARG A 17 -8.96 -24.04 7.40
N THR A 18 -7.68 -23.84 7.68
CA THR A 18 -6.81 -23.04 6.81
C THR A 18 -6.26 -23.95 5.73
N VAL A 19 -6.28 -23.47 4.48
CA VAL A 19 -5.72 -24.21 3.35
C VAL A 19 -4.35 -23.60 3.04
N ARG A 20 -3.33 -24.47 2.98
CA ARG A 20 -2.04 -24.10 2.40
C ARG A 20 -2.11 -24.39 0.91
N LEU A 21 -1.78 -23.41 0.08
CA LEU A 21 -1.69 -23.63 -1.36
C LEU A 21 -0.41 -24.41 -1.65
N ASP A 22 -0.50 -25.43 -2.50
CA ASP A 22 0.68 -26.14 -3.01
C ASP A 22 1.49 -25.16 -3.84
N ALA A 23 2.73 -24.90 -3.43
CA ALA A 23 3.61 -23.95 -4.09
C ALA A 23 4.21 -24.56 -5.38
N PRO A 24 4.51 -23.76 -6.43
CA PRO A 24 5.40 -24.19 -7.49
C PRO A 24 6.77 -24.62 -6.91
N PRO A 25 7.54 -25.49 -7.61
CA PRO A 25 8.76 -26.08 -7.08
C PRO A 25 9.74 -25.01 -6.60
N ARG A 26 10.12 -25.09 -5.32
CA ARG A 26 11.01 -24.14 -4.66
C ARG A 26 12.44 -24.25 -5.17
N ASN A 27 13.08 -23.11 -5.45
CA ASN A 27 14.53 -22.99 -5.30
C ASN A 27 14.84 -22.91 -3.79
N ARG A 28 15.61 -23.88 -3.28
CA ARG A 28 15.91 -23.99 -1.85
C ARG A 28 16.92 -22.93 -1.40
N ALA A 29 16.48 -22.03 -0.51
CA ALA A 29 17.33 -21.33 0.46
C ALA A 29 16.85 -21.68 1.87
N SER A 30 17.79 -21.95 2.79
CA SER A 30 17.57 -22.57 4.09
C SER A 30 17.46 -21.57 5.24
N GLY A 31 16.51 -21.84 6.15
CA GLY A 31 16.55 -21.44 7.57
C GLY A 31 15.69 -20.24 7.95
N CYS A 32 14.62 -20.45 8.72
CA CYS A 32 13.93 -19.37 9.43
C CYS A 32 13.68 -19.74 10.90
N SER A 33 14.02 -18.77 11.75
CA SER A 33 14.01 -18.78 13.22
C SER A 33 12.62 -18.45 13.76
N THR A 34 12.32 -18.95 14.96
CA THR A 34 11.09 -18.66 15.71
C THR A 34 11.12 -17.23 16.27
N SER A 35 10.28 -16.34 15.74
CA SER A 35 10.15 -14.94 16.19
C SER A 35 9.17 -14.79 17.37
N ALA A 36 9.59 -14.00 18.36
CA ALA A 36 8.80 -13.59 19.52
C ALA A 36 7.67 -12.61 19.11
N PRO A 37 6.56 -12.55 19.87
CA PRO A 37 5.44 -11.66 19.55
C PRO A 37 5.85 -10.18 19.62
N LEU A 38 5.56 -9.42 18.57
CA LEU A 38 5.79 -7.98 18.50
C LEU A 38 4.89 -7.22 19.49
N PRO A 39 5.40 -6.14 20.12
CA PRO A 39 4.63 -5.31 21.03
C PRO A 39 3.44 -4.63 20.32
N ARG A 40 2.34 -4.42 21.07
CA ARG A 40 1.13 -3.77 20.57
C ARG A 40 1.44 -2.32 20.17
N HIS A 41 1.13 -1.94 18.93
CA HIS A 41 1.20 -0.56 18.46
C HIS A 41 0.22 0.32 19.26
N GLN A 42 0.74 1.21 20.11
CA GLN A 42 -0.02 2.34 20.62
C GLN A 42 -0.22 3.34 19.48
N SER A 43 -1.43 3.91 19.36
CA SER A 43 -1.68 5.01 18.42
C SER A 43 -0.62 6.09 18.63
N PRO A 44 0.11 6.51 17.59
CA PRO A 44 1.17 7.49 17.74
C PRO A 44 0.61 8.79 18.33
N ALA A 45 1.31 9.31 19.35
CA ALA A 45 1.04 10.65 19.85
C ALA A 45 1.13 11.66 18.71
N GLY A 46 0.26 12.68 18.72
CA GLY A 46 0.34 13.80 17.77
C GLY A 46 1.64 14.60 17.93
N LEU A 47 1.81 15.69 17.16
CA LEU A 47 2.98 16.57 17.32
C LEU A 47 3.02 17.14 18.74
N THR A 48 4.19 17.04 19.36
CA THR A 48 4.55 17.75 20.58
C THR A 48 5.01 19.18 20.24
N PRO A 49 5.09 20.10 21.22
CA PRO A 49 5.68 21.42 20.99
C PRO A 49 7.11 21.35 20.42
N ALA A 50 7.93 20.40 20.89
CA ALA A 50 9.28 20.19 20.38
C ALA A 50 9.28 19.68 18.93
N ASP A 51 8.31 18.84 18.56
CA ASP A 51 8.16 18.41 17.17
C ASP A 51 7.82 19.61 16.26
N LEU A 52 6.93 20.49 16.71
CA LEU A 52 6.52 21.68 15.98
C LEU A 52 7.68 22.67 15.79
N GLU A 53 8.51 22.90 16.82
CA GLU A 53 9.73 23.71 16.71
C GLU A 53 10.72 23.16 15.66
N ALA A 54 10.79 21.83 15.52
CA ALA A 54 11.63 21.20 14.50
C ALA A 54 11.07 21.45 13.08
N VAL A 55 9.76 21.32 12.90
CA VAL A 55 9.08 21.66 11.64
C VAL A 55 9.24 23.15 11.30
N ASP A 56 9.09 24.03 12.29
CA ASP A 56 9.23 25.48 12.11
C ASP A 56 10.63 25.86 11.62
N ARG A 57 11.65 25.25 12.24
CA ARG A 57 13.05 25.48 11.88
C ARG A 57 13.37 25.05 10.46
N ASP A 58 12.88 23.88 10.03
CA ASP A 58 13.15 23.35 8.68
C ASP A 58 12.38 24.10 7.60
N THR A 59 11.13 24.44 7.88
CA THR A 59 10.24 25.10 6.90
C THR A 59 10.36 26.63 6.90
N GLY A 60 11.06 27.21 7.88
CA GLY A 60 11.23 28.66 8.04
C GLY A 60 9.94 29.41 8.36
N ARG A 61 8.97 28.76 9.02
CA ARG A 61 7.64 29.31 9.30
C ARG A 61 7.22 28.97 10.72
N GLY A 62 6.53 29.89 11.39
CA GLY A 62 5.89 29.60 12.68
C GLY A 62 4.53 28.94 12.44
N TRP A 63 4.46 27.62 12.57
CA TRP A 63 3.23 26.86 12.37
C TRP A 63 2.43 26.73 13.67
N CYS A 64 1.10 26.71 13.51
CA CYS A 64 0.16 26.34 14.58
C CYS A 64 -0.63 25.10 14.17
N VAL A 65 -0.83 24.17 15.10
CA VAL A 65 -1.70 23.00 14.85
C VAL A 65 -3.16 23.46 14.80
N LEU A 66 -3.79 23.31 13.64
CA LEU A 66 -5.22 23.64 13.43
C LEU A 66 -6.14 22.46 13.79
N GLY A 67 -5.62 21.24 13.72
CA GLY A 67 -6.37 20.04 14.06
C GLY A 67 -5.79 18.78 13.44
N ARG A 68 -6.55 17.69 13.54
CA ARG A 68 -6.25 16.42 12.88
C ARG A 68 -7.07 16.30 11.61
N LEU A 69 -6.48 15.76 10.56
CA LEU A 69 -7.25 15.38 9.38
C LEU A 69 -7.85 13.99 9.63
N ALA A 70 -9.17 13.90 9.47
CA ALA A 70 -9.88 12.63 9.55
C ALA A 70 -9.70 11.82 8.26
N GLY A 71 -9.89 10.49 8.34
CA GLY A 71 -9.97 9.61 7.16
C GLY A 71 -8.68 8.88 6.78
N GLY A 72 -7.54 9.21 7.39
CA GLY A 72 -6.31 8.41 7.26
C GLY A 72 -6.31 7.19 8.19
N MET A 73 -5.72 6.07 7.77
CA MET A 73 -5.45 4.92 8.67
C MET A 73 -4.33 5.21 9.67
N ALA A 74 -3.58 6.30 9.47
CA ALA A 74 -2.52 6.73 10.37
C ALA A 74 -3.04 7.86 11.27
N ASP A 75 -3.04 7.64 12.58
CA ASP A 75 -3.44 8.62 13.61
C ASP A 75 -2.49 9.84 13.71
N SER A 76 -1.48 9.93 12.83
CA SER A 76 -0.38 10.88 12.89
C SER A 76 -0.43 12.02 11.87
N VAL A 77 -1.60 12.27 11.26
CA VAL A 77 -1.78 13.35 10.26
C VAL A 77 -2.40 14.60 10.89
N GLN A 78 -1.66 15.71 10.85
CA GLN A 78 -2.09 16.99 11.39
C GLN A 78 -2.12 18.09 10.33
N LEU A 79 -3.10 18.98 10.47
CA LEU A 79 -3.22 20.20 9.68
C LEU A 79 -2.55 21.34 10.43
N LEU A 80 -1.61 22.01 9.78
CA LEU A 80 -0.93 23.19 10.29
C LEU A 80 -1.36 24.46 9.55
N GLY A 81 -1.28 25.60 10.23
CA GLY A 81 -1.58 26.92 9.69
C GLY A 81 -0.52 27.96 10.07
N SER A 82 -0.20 28.87 9.15
CA SER A 82 0.68 30.01 9.37
C SER A 82 0.24 31.18 8.48
N GLY A 83 -0.53 32.12 9.04
CA GLY A 83 -1.28 33.10 8.24
C GLY A 83 -2.25 32.40 7.29
N ASP A 84 -2.17 32.73 5.99
CA ASP A 84 -2.98 32.08 4.94
C ASP A 84 -2.40 30.74 4.45
N ALA A 85 -1.17 30.40 4.85
CA ALA A 85 -0.54 29.16 4.46
C ALA A 85 -1.08 27.98 5.29
N ARG A 86 -1.25 26.82 4.62
CA ARG A 86 -1.64 25.57 5.25
C ARG A 86 -0.71 24.43 4.84
N ALA A 87 -0.43 23.54 5.78
CA ALA A 87 0.41 22.37 5.56
C ALA A 87 -0.20 21.11 6.17
N VAL A 88 0.10 19.96 5.59
CA VAL A 88 -0.18 18.64 6.17
C VAL A 88 1.11 18.05 6.67
N VAL A 89 1.16 17.70 7.96
CA VAL A 89 2.30 17.02 8.57
C VAL A 89 1.91 15.60 8.94
N LYS A 90 2.76 14.66 8.54
CA LYS A 90 2.64 13.23 8.88
C LYS A 90 3.84 12.82 9.71
N ILE A 91 3.61 12.17 10.85
CA ILE A 91 4.68 11.53 11.64
C ILE A 91 4.83 10.09 11.17
N LYS A 92 6.09 9.69 10.95
CA LYS A 92 6.51 8.35 10.52
C LYS A 92 7.47 7.76 11.55
N ASN A 93 7.28 6.48 11.88
CA ASN A 93 8.11 5.78 12.86
C ASN A 93 8.95 4.70 12.18
N GLY A 94 10.21 4.56 12.62
CA GLY A 94 11.19 3.63 12.12
C GLY A 94 12.30 4.31 11.31
N GLN A 95 13.54 3.90 11.56
CA GLN A 95 14.76 4.44 10.94
C GLN A 95 14.74 4.48 9.42
N TRP A 96 14.06 3.52 8.79
CA TRP A 96 14.00 3.42 7.32
C TRP A 96 13.33 4.64 6.66
N TRP A 97 12.49 5.37 7.41
CA TRP A 97 11.84 6.57 6.88
C TRP A 97 12.79 7.72 6.61
N GLY A 98 13.90 7.87 7.36
CA GLY A 98 14.81 9.01 7.19
C GLY A 98 15.26 9.18 5.74
N GLY A 99 15.93 8.16 5.18
CA GLY A 99 16.33 8.19 3.79
C GLY A 99 15.15 8.21 2.80
N GLN A 100 14.01 7.59 3.13
CA GLN A 100 12.84 7.61 2.24
C GLN A 100 12.22 9.00 2.10
N LEU A 101 12.14 9.78 3.18
CA LEU A 101 11.53 11.10 3.16
C LEU A 101 12.42 12.12 2.42
N GLU A 102 13.73 12.05 2.59
CA GLU A 102 14.69 12.85 1.80
C GLU A 102 14.50 12.61 0.29
N ARG A 103 14.36 11.34 -0.11
CA ARG A 103 14.08 11.00 -1.52
C ARG A 103 12.69 11.44 -1.96
N THR A 104 11.72 11.44 -1.06
CA THR A 104 10.36 11.90 -1.33
C THR A 104 10.38 13.37 -1.74
N ALA A 105 11.14 14.23 -1.04
CA ALA A 105 11.28 15.64 -1.39
C ALA A 105 11.79 15.82 -2.84
N VAL A 106 12.92 15.19 -3.17
CA VAL A 106 13.53 15.28 -4.52
C VAL A 106 12.60 14.72 -5.60
N THR A 107 11.93 13.60 -5.31
CA THR A 107 11.04 12.92 -6.29
C THR A 107 9.75 13.71 -6.49
N ALA A 108 9.21 14.33 -5.43
CA ALA A 108 8.05 15.20 -5.51
C ALA A 108 8.32 16.41 -6.41
N ASP A 109 9.50 17.03 -6.28
CA ASP A 109 9.89 18.15 -7.12
C ASP A 109 10.03 17.74 -8.60
N ALA A 110 10.63 16.59 -8.87
CA ALA A 110 10.73 16.04 -10.23
C ALA A 110 9.34 15.75 -10.83
N LEU A 111 8.44 15.13 -10.08
CA LEU A 111 7.05 14.89 -10.48
C LEU A 111 6.32 16.20 -10.79
N ARG A 112 6.43 17.20 -9.91
CA ARG A 112 5.81 18.51 -10.10
C ARG A 112 6.38 19.24 -11.32
N ALA A 113 7.68 19.15 -11.55
CA ALA A 113 8.32 19.70 -12.76
C ALA A 113 7.79 19.03 -14.04
N ALA A 114 7.38 17.76 -13.98
CA ALA A 114 6.71 17.06 -15.07
C ALA A 114 5.20 17.38 -15.18
N GLY A 115 4.65 18.22 -14.30
CA GLY A 115 3.23 18.57 -14.29
C GLY A 115 2.34 17.65 -13.44
N TYR A 116 2.93 16.71 -12.70
CA TYR A 116 2.17 15.81 -11.84
C TYR A 116 1.55 16.57 -10.66
N PRO A 117 0.26 16.39 -10.35
CA PRO A 117 -0.45 17.22 -9.39
C PRO A 117 -0.20 16.76 -7.94
N THR A 118 1.04 16.60 -7.51
CA THR A 118 1.33 16.32 -6.09
C THR A 118 1.63 17.61 -5.32
N PRO A 119 1.22 17.76 -4.04
CA PRO A 119 1.56 18.94 -3.26
C PRO A 119 3.08 19.13 -3.12
N PRO A 120 3.56 20.37 -3.00
CA PRO A 120 4.99 20.60 -2.74
C PRO A 120 5.36 20.02 -1.37
N VAL A 121 6.55 19.43 -1.27
CA VAL A 121 7.16 19.09 0.02
C VAL A 121 7.71 20.38 0.61
N LEU A 122 7.27 20.72 1.83
CA LEU A 122 7.69 21.94 2.53
C LEU A 122 8.89 21.69 3.42
N GLY A 123 9.05 20.46 3.90
CA GLY A 123 10.13 20.05 4.80
C GLY A 123 9.98 18.59 5.19
N CYS A 124 11.07 17.96 5.59
CA CYS A 124 11.08 16.62 6.15
C CYS A 124 12.35 16.41 6.96
N GLY A 125 12.24 15.66 8.05
CA GLY A 125 13.41 15.42 8.89
C GLY A 125 13.13 14.57 10.13
N PRO A 126 14.16 14.34 10.94
CA PRO A 126 14.02 13.64 12.21
C PRO A 126 13.30 14.50 13.25
N LEU A 127 12.44 13.86 14.04
CA LEU A 127 11.85 14.36 15.29
C LEU A 127 12.44 13.68 16.53
N GLY A 128 13.44 12.81 16.33
CA GLY A 128 14.06 11.98 17.35
C GLY A 128 14.88 10.87 16.69
N GLU A 129 15.23 9.84 17.45
CA GLU A 129 15.99 8.71 16.91
C GLU A 129 15.16 7.95 15.87
N ASP A 130 13.96 7.47 16.22
CA ASP A 130 13.13 6.63 15.34
C ASP A 130 11.88 7.34 14.79
N ARG A 131 11.75 8.66 14.99
CA ARG A 131 10.60 9.46 14.56
C ARG A 131 11.03 10.44 13.49
N PHE A 132 10.25 10.52 12.43
CA PHE A 132 10.46 11.43 11.32
C PHE A 132 9.15 12.14 10.97
N TYR A 133 9.25 13.27 10.28
CA TYR A 133 8.08 13.95 9.75
C TYR A 133 8.23 14.25 8.26
N LEU A 134 7.09 14.33 7.59
CA LEU A 134 6.94 14.87 6.25
C LEU A 134 5.90 15.97 6.28
N ALA A 135 6.31 17.19 5.92
CA ALA A 135 5.44 18.35 5.76
C ALA A 135 5.20 18.62 4.27
N THR A 136 3.94 18.75 3.88
CA THR A 136 3.54 19.06 2.50
C THR A 136 2.57 20.24 2.47
N GLY A 137 2.47 20.92 1.33
CA GLY A 137 1.42 21.91 1.11
C GLY A 137 0.04 21.27 1.25
N PHE A 138 -0.91 21.99 1.84
CA PHE A 138 -2.30 21.54 1.87
C PHE A 138 -2.91 21.62 0.46
N ALA A 139 -3.45 20.52 -0.03
CA ALA A 139 -4.25 20.49 -1.26
C ALA A 139 -5.74 20.44 -0.92
N ALA A 140 -6.50 21.35 -1.52
CA ALA A 140 -7.95 21.35 -1.41
C ALA A 140 -8.59 20.31 -2.36
N GLY A 141 -9.77 19.85 -1.98
CA GLY A 141 -10.57 18.92 -2.76
C GLY A 141 -11.18 17.82 -1.90
N SER A 142 -11.90 16.91 -2.55
CA SER A 142 -12.51 15.73 -1.94
C SER A 142 -12.05 14.45 -2.62
N GLN A 143 -11.97 13.37 -1.84
CA GLN A 143 -11.76 12.03 -2.39
C GLN A 143 -12.95 11.64 -3.27
N PRO A 144 -12.73 11.21 -4.52
CA PRO A 144 -13.81 10.70 -5.34
C PRO A 144 -14.31 9.36 -4.77
N ALA A 145 -15.64 9.17 -4.71
CA ALA A 145 -16.23 7.89 -4.31
C ALA A 145 -15.99 6.76 -5.34
N GLY A 146 -15.69 7.16 -6.58
CA GLY A 146 -15.37 6.32 -7.73
C GLY A 146 -14.99 7.22 -8.90
N LEU A 147 -14.53 6.62 -10.00
CA LEU A 147 -14.12 7.37 -11.19
C LEU A 147 -15.18 7.16 -12.27
N ASP A 148 -15.70 8.26 -12.83
CA ASP A 148 -16.38 8.20 -14.12
C ASP A 148 -15.33 8.16 -15.26
N PRO A 149 -15.72 7.88 -16.51
CA PRO A 149 -14.77 7.82 -17.62
C PRO A 149 -13.98 9.12 -17.87
N VAL A 150 -14.51 10.29 -17.50
CA VAL A 150 -13.82 11.57 -17.67
C VAL A 150 -12.72 11.70 -16.62
N MET A 151 -13.04 11.44 -15.36
CA MET A 151 -12.08 11.45 -14.27
C MET A 151 -11.02 10.36 -14.46
N ALA A 152 -11.42 9.16 -14.89
CA ALA A 152 -10.49 8.07 -15.19
C ALA A 152 -9.42 8.53 -16.20
N ARG A 153 -9.81 9.16 -17.31
CA ARG A 153 -8.84 9.72 -18.28
C ARG A 153 -7.91 10.77 -17.68
N ALA A 154 -8.41 11.64 -16.80
CA ALA A 154 -7.56 12.63 -16.12
C ALA A 154 -6.53 11.95 -15.19
N VAL A 155 -6.94 10.89 -14.49
CA VAL A 155 -6.07 10.09 -13.61
C VAL A 155 -5.05 9.30 -14.43
N LEU A 156 -5.45 8.70 -15.54
CA LEU A 156 -4.54 8.00 -16.46
C LEU A 156 -3.48 8.95 -17.03
N ALA A 157 -3.89 10.16 -17.42
CA ALA A 157 -2.95 11.19 -17.89
C ALA A 157 -1.93 11.59 -16.80
N ALA A 158 -2.32 11.56 -15.51
CA ALA A 158 -1.39 11.78 -14.41
C ALA A 158 -0.40 10.61 -14.24
N VAL A 159 -0.85 9.36 -14.39
CA VAL A 159 0.03 8.18 -14.37
C VAL A 159 1.01 8.19 -15.54
N ASP A 160 0.63 8.75 -16.69
CA ASP A 160 1.56 8.87 -17.82
C ASP A 160 2.80 9.69 -17.51
N LEU A 161 2.68 10.67 -16.60
CA LEU A 161 3.81 11.49 -16.14
C LEU A 161 4.82 10.69 -15.30
N HIS A 162 4.44 9.51 -14.78
CA HIS A 162 5.36 8.65 -14.04
C HIS A 162 6.53 8.17 -14.89
N ALA A 163 6.33 7.96 -16.19
CA ALA A 163 7.37 7.49 -17.11
C ALA A 163 8.51 8.52 -17.28
N ALA A 164 8.27 9.80 -16.96
CA ALA A 164 9.29 10.84 -17.01
C ALA A 164 10.19 10.88 -15.74
N VAL A 165 9.78 10.21 -14.66
CA VAL A 165 10.45 10.28 -13.36
C VAL A 165 11.03 8.92 -13.00
N HIS A 166 12.35 8.89 -12.76
CA HIS A 166 13.09 7.67 -12.47
C HIS A 166 13.60 7.70 -11.03
N PRO A 167 12.88 7.12 -10.07
CA PRO A 167 13.29 7.15 -8.68
C PRO A 167 14.55 6.30 -8.41
N PRO A 168 15.30 6.56 -7.32
CA PRO A 168 16.45 5.76 -6.94
C PRO A 168 16.10 4.28 -6.71
N GLN A 169 17.06 3.37 -6.94
CA GLN A 169 16.88 1.90 -6.95
C GLN A 169 16.73 1.23 -5.56
N ILE A 170 16.20 1.94 -4.56
CA ILE A 170 16.15 1.43 -3.18
C ILE A 170 14.92 0.56 -2.94
N ARG A 171 13.77 0.95 -3.51
CA ARG A 171 12.53 0.17 -3.47
C ARG A 171 12.14 -0.18 -4.89
N ASP A 172 12.00 -1.47 -5.17
CA ASP A 172 11.57 -1.99 -6.46
C ASP A 172 10.30 -2.82 -6.29
N TRP A 173 9.17 -2.21 -6.64
CA TRP A 173 7.86 -2.84 -6.56
C TRP A 173 7.73 -4.03 -7.52
N SER A 174 8.32 -3.93 -8.70
CA SER A 174 8.31 -5.00 -9.71
C SER A 174 9.09 -6.22 -9.24
N ALA A 175 10.27 -6.02 -8.63
CA ALA A 175 11.05 -7.09 -8.04
C ALA A 175 10.32 -7.74 -6.85
N MET A 176 9.69 -6.93 -5.99
CA MET A 176 8.90 -7.42 -4.85
C MET A 176 7.73 -8.30 -5.30
N ILE A 177 6.96 -7.86 -6.30
CA ILE A 177 5.86 -8.63 -6.89
C ILE A 177 6.37 -9.96 -7.48
N THR A 178 7.48 -9.90 -8.22
CA THR A 178 8.11 -11.08 -8.82
C THR A 178 8.51 -12.10 -7.76
N LEU A 179 9.17 -11.65 -6.68
CA LEU A 179 9.58 -12.52 -5.56
C LEU A 179 8.38 -13.12 -4.83
N PHE A 180 7.35 -12.30 -4.60
CA PHE A 180 6.13 -12.74 -3.96
C PHE A 180 5.43 -13.86 -4.73
N LEU A 181 5.25 -13.69 -6.04
CA LEU A 181 4.59 -14.69 -6.90
C LEU A 181 5.45 -15.94 -7.12
N ASN A 182 6.78 -15.82 -7.10
CA ASN A 182 7.72 -16.93 -7.27
C ASN A 182 8.07 -17.69 -5.98
N GLY A 183 7.29 -17.52 -4.91
CA GLY A 183 7.42 -18.38 -3.73
C GLY A 183 7.07 -17.71 -2.40
N GLY A 184 7.18 -16.38 -2.32
CA GLY A 184 6.82 -15.65 -1.09
C GLY A 184 5.38 -15.88 -0.66
N ILE A 185 4.46 -16.08 -1.62
CA ILE A 185 3.06 -16.40 -1.34
C ILE A 185 2.85 -17.67 -0.48
N ALA A 186 3.78 -18.63 -0.52
CA ALA A 186 3.69 -19.89 0.22
C ALA A 186 3.88 -19.74 1.75
N GLU A 187 4.30 -18.55 2.19
CA GLU A 187 4.42 -18.16 3.59
C GLU A 187 3.08 -17.70 4.18
N HIS A 188 2.12 -17.38 3.32
CA HIS A 188 0.79 -16.94 3.72
C HIS A 188 -0.19 -18.11 3.77
N ARG A 189 -1.21 -17.97 4.64
CA ARG A 189 -2.32 -18.92 4.78
C ARG A 189 -3.63 -18.23 4.46
N PHE A 190 -4.41 -18.82 3.56
CA PHE A 190 -5.73 -18.33 3.22
C PHE A 190 -6.81 -19.05 4.03
N PRO A 191 -7.79 -18.32 4.60
CA PRO A 191 -9.02 -18.94 5.09
C PRO A 191 -9.67 -19.80 4.00
N ALA A 192 -10.26 -20.95 4.35
CA ALA A 192 -10.91 -21.84 3.37
C ALA A 192 -11.90 -21.12 2.42
N PRO A 193 -12.73 -20.15 2.86
CA PRO A 193 -13.61 -19.41 1.96
C PRO A 193 -12.88 -18.61 0.87
N LEU A 194 -11.63 -18.18 1.12
CA LEU A 194 -10.83 -17.37 0.20
C LEU A 194 -9.84 -18.19 -0.63
N ALA A 195 -9.64 -19.47 -0.30
CA ALA A 195 -8.66 -20.32 -0.98
C ALA A 195 -8.98 -20.56 -2.47
N GLY A 196 -10.26 -20.52 -2.86
CA GLY A 196 -10.67 -20.58 -4.27
C GLY A 196 -10.20 -19.36 -5.06
N LEU A 197 -10.43 -18.16 -4.52
CA LEU A 197 -10.01 -16.90 -5.12
C LEU A 197 -8.48 -16.78 -5.20
N ALA A 198 -7.77 -17.22 -4.15
CA ALA A 198 -6.31 -17.21 -4.15
C ALA A 198 -5.74 -18.13 -5.24
N ARG A 199 -6.34 -19.30 -5.49
CA ARG A 199 -5.94 -20.18 -6.61
C ARG A 199 -6.21 -19.52 -7.96
N GLN A 200 -7.40 -18.96 -8.15
CA GLN A 200 -7.74 -18.25 -9.40
C GLN A 200 -6.76 -17.10 -9.69
N ALA A 201 -6.36 -16.35 -8.66
CA ALA A 201 -5.36 -15.29 -8.82
C ALA A 201 -3.98 -15.85 -9.23
N LEU A 202 -3.54 -16.97 -8.67
CA LEU A 202 -2.29 -17.63 -9.05
C LEU A 202 -2.33 -18.21 -10.47
N ASP A 203 -3.49 -18.70 -10.91
CA ASP A 203 -3.71 -19.28 -12.24
C ASP A 203 -3.70 -18.20 -13.36
N LEU A 204 -3.73 -16.90 -13.00
CA LEU A 204 -3.61 -15.80 -13.97
C LEU A 204 -2.22 -15.73 -14.62
N VAL A 205 -1.19 -16.26 -13.96
CA VAL A 205 0.21 -16.14 -14.40
C VAL A 205 0.86 -17.50 -14.63
N SER A 206 1.79 -17.52 -15.57
CA SER A 206 2.69 -18.67 -15.75
C SER A 206 3.79 -18.62 -14.69
N HIS A 207 4.19 -19.79 -14.20
CA HIS A 207 5.26 -19.92 -13.21
C HIS A 207 6.49 -20.61 -13.84
N PRO A 208 7.71 -20.12 -13.59
CA PRO A 208 8.03 -18.93 -12.81
C PRO A 208 7.63 -17.64 -13.52
N VAL A 209 7.22 -16.63 -12.76
CA VAL A 209 6.96 -15.28 -13.26
C VAL A 209 8.30 -14.63 -13.64
N PRO A 210 8.51 -14.20 -14.90
CA PRO A 210 9.72 -13.48 -15.30
C PRO A 210 9.85 -12.13 -14.60
N ALA A 211 11.05 -11.53 -14.68
CA ALA A 211 11.28 -10.19 -14.16
C ALA A 211 10.36 -9.17 -14.83
N LEU A 212 9.63 -8.41 -14.01
CA LEU A 212 8.72 -7.37 -14.48
C LEU A 212 9.49 -6.06 -14.81
N PRO A 213 9.01 -5.24 -15.77
CA PRO A 213 9.62 -3.93 -16.04
C PRO A 213 9.68 -3.06 -14.77
N SER A 214 10.78 -2.33 -14.57
CA SER A 214 11.04 -1.59 -13.31
C SER A 214 11.53 -0.15 -13.53
N GLY A 215 11.27 0.43 -14.70
CA GLY A 215 11.83 1.71 -15.12
C GLY A 215 11.09 2.95 -14.60
N ASP A 216 9.81 2.80 -14.28
CA ASP A 216 8.92 3.92 -13.98
C ASP A 216 8.95 4.29 -12.49
N PHE A 217 8.51 5.51 -12.19
CA PHE A 217 7.97 5.83 -10.88
C PHE A 217 6.70 5.01 -10.61
N VAL A 218 6.59 4.47 -9.41
CA VAL A 218 5.39 3.79 -8.91
C VAL A 218 5.06 4.36 -7.54
N HIS A 219 3.87 4.93 -7.40
CA HIS A 219 3.32 5.47 -6.16
C HIS A 219 3.21 4.39 -5.09
N GLY A 220 2.80 3.17 -5.48
CA GLY A 220 2.71 1.99 -4.61
C GLY A 220 1.39 1.88 -3.84
N ASP A 221 0.59 2.94 -3.80
CA ASP A 221 -0.77 2.96 -3.24
C ASP A 221 -1.66 3.92 -4.03
N PHE A 222 -1.57 3.87 -5.36
CA PHE A 222 -2.37 4.71 -6.24
C PHE A 222 -3.84 4.24 -6.23
N SER A 223 -4.63 4.83 -5.35
CA SER A 223 -6.03 4.50 -5.13
C SER A 223 -6.86 5.78 -4.99
N THR A 224 -8.19 5.69 -5.13
CA THR A 224 -9.09 6.85 -4.98
C THR A 224 -8.97 7.56 -3.63
N ARG A 225 -8.45 6.89 -2.59
CA ARG A 225 -8.17 7.48 -1.29
C ARG A 225 -7.01 8.48 -1.32
N ASN A 226 -6.11 8.32 -2.27
CA ASN A 226 -4.95 9.19 -2.46
C ASN A 226 -5.15 10.19 -3.60
N LEU A 227 -6.37 10.27 -4.16
CA LEU A 227 -6.77 11.26 -5.15
C LEU A 227 -7.64 12.33 -4.48
N LEU A 228 -7.40 13.59 -4.81
CA LEU A 228 -8.26 14.71 -4.48
C LEU A 228 -8.81 15.30 -5.78
N THR A 229 -10.08 15.67 -5.72
CA THR A 229 -10.80 16.25 -6.85
C THR A 229 -11.46 17.57 -6.47
N ASP A 230 -11.51 18.48 -7.42
CA ASP A 230 -12.19 19.76 -7.34
C ASP A 230 -12.97 19.99 -8.64
N ASP A 231 -14.28 20.21 -8.55
CA ASP A 231 -15.17 20.36 -9.72
C ASP A 231 -14.94 19.34 -10.85
N ARG A 232 -14.85 18.05 -10.48
CA ARG A 232 -14.57 16.92 -11.40
C ARG A 232 -13.22 16.99 -12.13
N ARG A 233 -12.27 17.76 -11.61
CA ARG A 233 -10.88 17.74 -12.05
C ARG A 233 -10.02 17.10 -10.98
N LEU A 234 -9.01 16.33 -11.40
CA LEU A 234 -7.99 15.85 -10.48
C LEU A 234 -7.21 17.05 -9.96
N SER A 235 -7.37 17.38 -8.67
CA SER A 235 -6.73 18.54 -8.04
C SER A 235 -5.40 18.16 -7.39
N ALA A 236 -5.31 16.96 -6.79
CA ALA A 236 -4.06 16.46 -6.27
C ALA A 236 -3.95 14.93 -6.19
N VAL A 237 -2.71 14.44 -6.18
CA VAL A 237 -2.34 13.10 -5.71
C VAL A 237 -1.45 13.23 -4.47
N ILE A 238 -1.89 12.63 -3.38
CA ILE A 238 -1.26 12.72 -2.05
C ILE A 238 -0.67 11.37 -1.62
N ASP A 239 0.09 11.34 -0.53
CA ASP A 239 0.66 10.09 0.03
C ASP A 239 1.71 9.40 -0.85
N ILE A 240 2.50 10.22 -1.57
CA ILE A 240 3.53 9.74 -2.49
C ILE A 240 4.76 9.15 -1.79
N GLU A 241 4.91 9.28 -0.46
CA GLU A 241 6.10 8.79 0.26
C GLU A 241 6.27 7.26 0.23
N GLY A 242 5.22 6.53 -0.18
CA GLY A 242 5.26 5.09 -0.41
C GLY A 242 6.04 4.69 -1.67
N PHE A 243 6.44 5.64 -2.51
CA PHE A 243 6.94 5.35 -3.85
C PHE A 243 8.16 4.42 -3.90
N GLY A 244 8.33 3.82 -5.08
CA GLY A 244 9.53 3.11 -5.50
C GLY A 244 9.62 3.10 -7.02
N ARG A 245 10.60 2.38 -7.56
CA ARG A 245 10.63 2.08 -8.99
C ARG A 245 9.76 0.86 -9.30
N GLY A 246 9.28 0.74 -10.53
CA GLY A 246 8.49 -0.40 -10.97
C GLY A 246 7.94 -0.21 -12.38
N THR A 247 6.87 -0.92 -12.69
CA THR A 247 6.02 -0.63 -13.85
C THR A 247 4.81 0.14 -13.36
N ARG A 248 4.44 1.23 -14.05
CA ARG A 248 3.23 2.00 -13.74
C ARG A 248 1.94 1.19 -13.84
N THR A 249 1.97 0.02 -14.49
CA THR A 249 0.88 -0.99 -14.44
C THR A 249 0.50 -1.37 -12.99
N ILE A 250 1.43 -1.30 -12.04
CA ILE A 250 1.17 -1.57 -10.61
C ILE A 250 0.15 -0.57 -10.03
N ASP A 251 0.32 0.71 -10.36
CA ASP A 251 -0.56 1.78 -9.89
C ASP A 251 -1.92 1.72 -10.61
N LEU A 252 -1.94 1.39 -11.90
CA LEU A 252 -3.18 1.21 -12.65
C LEU A 252 -4.01 0.03 -12.14
N VAL A 253 -3.37 -1.08 -11.77
CA VAL A 253 -4.05 -2.20 -11.11
C VAL A 253 -4.53 -1.82 -9.70
N SER A 254 -3.77 -1.01 -8.95
CA SER A 254 -4.23 -0.46 -7.67
C SER A 254 -5.48 0.41 -7.83
N LEU A 255 -5.58 1.13 -8.94
CA LEU A 255 -6.73 1.96 -9.25
C LEU A 255 -7.99 1.14 -9.54
N LEU A 256 -7.87 -0.03 -10.19
CA LEU A 256 -9.02 -0.93 -10.44
C LEU A 256 -9.74 -1.31 -9.15
N ASP A 257 -9.00 -1.56 -8.07
CA ASP A 257 -9.56 -1.98 -6.76
C ASP A 257 -10.39 -0.89 -6.07
N SER A 258 -10.14 0.38 -6.40
CA SER A 258 -10.69 1.53 -5.64
C SER A 258 -11.47 2.53 -6.49
N GLY A 259 -11.27 2.52 -7.81
CA GLY A 259 -11.78 3.53 -8.74
C GLY A 259 -12.90 3.05 -9.65
N ALA A 260 -12.94 1.77 -10.00
CA ALA A 260 -14.00 1.20 -10.81
C ALA A 260 -15.09 0.61 -9.90
N GLY A 261 -16.34 1.09 -10.06
CA GLY A 261 -17.49 0.44 -9.44
C GLY A 261 -17.71 -0.95 -10.05
N PRO A 262 -18.27 -1.93 -9.30
CA PRO A 262 -18.44 -3.31 -9.78
C PRO A 262 -19.31 -3.43 -11.04
N GLU A 263 -20.12 -2.40 -11.34
CA GLU A 263 -21.00 -2.34 -12.51
C GLU A 263 -20.47 -1.42 -13.62
N ASP A 264 -19.42 -0.62 -13.36
CA ASP A 264 -18.86 0.31 -14.33
C ASP A 264 -17.80 -0.35 -15.21
N ARG A 265 -18.29 -1.11 -16.20
CA ARG A 265 -17.45 -1.75 -17.21
C ARG A 265 -16.66 -0.73 -18.03
N GLY A 266 -17.23 0.44 -18.34
CA GLY A 266 -16.57 1.44 -19.17
C GLY A 266 -15.30 1.98 -18.52
N THR A 267 -15.36 2.32 -17.24
CA THR A 267 -14.17 2.75 -16.49
C THR A 267 -13.19 1.60 -16.27
N THR A 268 -13.69 0.40 -15.99
CA THR A 268 -12.85 -0.81 -15.84
C THR A 268 -12.04 -1.07 -17.10
N ASP A 269 -12.70 -1.11 -18.26
CA ASP A 269 -12.08 -1.39 -19.56
C ASP A 269 -11.01 -0.34 -19.88
N LEU A 270 -11.30 0.96 -19.66
CA LEU A 270 -10.33 2.04 -19.84
C LEU A 270 -9.06 1.85 -19.00
N ILE A 271 -9.20 1.48 -17.72
CA ILE A 271 -8.04 1.28 -16.84
C ILE A 271 -7.27 0.01 -17.23
N VAL A 272 -7.96 -1.08 -17.58
CA VAL A 272 -7.32 -2.33 -18.03
C VAL A 272 -6.54 -2.11 -19.33
N GLU A 273 -7.14 -1.45 -20.31
CA GLU A 273 -6.48 -1.11 -21.58
C GLU A 273 -5.22 -0.27 -21.34
N ALA A 274 -5.31 0.76 -20.48
CA ALA A 274 -4.16 1.56 -20.11
C ALA A 274 -3.08 0.75 -19.38
N ALA A 275 -3.47 -0.16 -18.48
CA ALA A 275 -2.56 -1.00 -17.71
C ALA A 275 -1.77 -1.97 -18.58
N ILE A 276 -2.42 -2.54 -19.60
CA ILE A 276 -1.80 -3.41 -20.61
C ILE A 276 -0.92 -2.58 -21.54
N ALA A 277 -1.38 -1.43 -22.03
CA ALA A 277 -0.62 -0.55 -22.91
C ALA A 277 0.64 0.03 -22.25
N ALA A 278 0.62 0.21 -20.92
CA ALA A 278 1.77 0.69 -20.16
C ALA A 278 2.92 -0.33 -20.10
N SER A 279 2.65 -1.62 -20.30
CA SER A 279 3.67 -2.68 -20.34
C SER A 279 3.26 -3.78 -21.32
N ASP A 280 2.65 -4.84 -20.83
CA ASP A 280 2.07 -5.94 -21.60
C ASP A 280 1.03 -6.72 -20.78
N GLU A 281 0.32 -7.64 -21.43
CA GLU A 281 -0.72 -8.45 -20.80
C GLU A 281 -0.15 -9.37 -19.69
N HIS A 282 1.07 -9.87 -19.87
CA HIS A 282 1.71 -10.74 -18.89
C HIS A 282 2.00 -9.98 -17.58
N THR A 283 2.55 -8.78 -17.69
CA THR A 283 2.86 -7.86 -16.60
C THR A 283 1.59 -7.41 -15.90
N PHE A 284 0.54 -7.08 -16.65
CA PHE A 284 -0.79 -6.77 -16.10
C PHE A 284 -1.31 -7.93 -15.25
N ARG A 285 -1.30 -9.16 -15.78
CA ARG A 285 -1.77 -10.35 -15.05
C ARG A 285 -0.97 -10.61 -13.77
N ALA A 286 0.35 -10.40 -13.79
CA ALA A 286 1.19 -10.51 -12.59
C ALA A 286 0.86 -9.45 -11.53
N CYS A 287 0.72 -8.19 -11.94
CA CYS A 287 0.33 -7.11 -11.02
C CYS A 287 -1.07 -7.35 -10.42
N LEU A 288 -2.03 -7.80 -11.24
CA LEU A 288 -3.39 -8.14 -10.81
C LEU A 288 -3.40 -9.32 -9.84
N SER A 289 -2.69 -10.40 -10.17
CA SER A 289 -2.53 -11.57 -9.31
C SER A 289 -2.01 -11.17 -7.92
N HIS A 290 -0.91 -10.40 -7.88
CA HIS A 290 -0.35 -9.90 -6.63
C HIS A 290 -1.35 -9.02 -5.85
N ARG A 291 -2.03 -8.08 -6.53
CA ARG A 291 -2.98 -7.17 -5.86
C ARG A 291 -4.12 -7.95 -5.20
N VAL A 292 -4.72 -8.90 -5.92
CA VAL A 292 -5.79 -9.75 -5.38
C VAL A 292 -5.28 -10.53 -4.16
N LEU A 293 -4.13 -11.19 -4.28
CA LEU A 293 -3.55 -11.96 -3.17
C LEU A 293 -3.23 -11.10 -1.95
N ALA A 294 -2.65 -9.91 -2.14
CA ALA A 294 -2.34 -8.97 -1.07
C ALA A 294 -3.60 -8.46 -0.35
N SER A 295 -4.69 -8.22 -1.10
CA SER A 295 -5.99 -7.86 -0.53
C SER A 295 -6.62 -9.01 0.28
N LEU A 296 -6.53 -10.25 -0.21
CA LEU A 296 -6.99 -11.43 0.52
C LEU A 296 -6.20 -11.65 1.83
N ILE A 297 -4.89 -11.39 1.84
CA ILE A 297 -4.05 -11.47 3.04
C ILE A 297 -4.42 -10.38 4.05
N SER A 298 -4.78 -9.18 3.57
CA SER A 298 -5.09 -8.03 4.41
C SER A 298 -6.51 -8.04 4.99
N THR A 299 -7.38 -8.95 4.54
CA THR A 299 -8.78 -8.99 4.99
C THR A 299 -8.82 -9.39 6.47
N PRO A 300 -9.38 -8.53 7.36
CA PRO A 300 -9.48 -8.87 8.77
C PRO A 300 -10.22 -10.19 8.95
N ARG A 301 -9.65 -11.09 9.75
CA ARG A 301 -10.40 -12.27 10.18
C ARG A 301 -11.62 -11.77 10.95
N ALA A 302 -12.81 -12.15 10.47
CA ALA A 302 -14.01 -11.95 11.26
C ALA A 302 -13.74 -12.52 12.66
N PRO A 303 -14.00 -11.77 13.74
CA PRO A 303 -13.82 -12.32 15.07
C PRO A 303 -14.65 -13.60 15.15
N SER A 304 -13.98 -14.74 15.33
CA SER A 304 -14.64 -16.03 15.47
C SER A 304 -15.69 -15.83 16.55
N ALA A 305 -16.98 -16.05 16.23
CA ALA A 305 -18.06 -15.93 17.18
C ALA A 305 -17.79 -16.91 18.32
N THR A 306 -17.11 -16.44 19.36
CA THR A 306 -16.90 -17.19 20.60
C THR A 306 -18.28 -17.32 21.22
N ARG A 307 -18.81 -18.56 21.18
CA ARG A 307 -20.06 -18.92 21.84
C ARG A 307 -20.03 -18.45 23.28
N GLY A 308 -20.86 -17.44 23.57
CA GLY A 308 -21.54 -17.20 24.84
C GLY A 308 -20.71 -17.33 26.12
N GLY A 309 -19.91 -16.30 26.42
CA GLY A 309 -19.51 -16.00 27.80
C GLY A 309 -19.71 -14.51 28.03
N ARG A 310 -20.69 -14.12 28.87
CA ARG A 310 -20.95 -12.72 29.25
C ARG A 310 -19.66 -12.08 29.79
N ALA A 311 -19.14 -11.07 29.10
CA ALA A 311 -18.29 -10.05 29.70
C ALA A 311 -18.47 -8.72 28.96
N THR A 312 -18.68 -7.68 29.74
CA THR A 312 -18.92 -6.29 29.38
C THR A 312 -17.64 -5.58 28.91
N GLY A 313 -17.74 -4.81 27.83
CA GLY A 313 -16.89 -3.65 27.55
C GLY A 313 -15.57 -3.92 26.82
N THR A 314 -15.43 -3.37 25.61
CA THR A 314 -14.57 -2.21 25.23
C THR A 314 -14.28 -2.26 23.73
N CYS A 315 -14.29 -1.11 23.05
CA CYS A 315 -14.15 -0.95 21.60
C CYS A 315 -12.83 -1.49 21.03
N ALA A 316 -12.90 -2.08 19.83
CA ALA A 316 -11.78 -2.68 19.09
C ALA A 316 -11.00 -1.64 18.26
N ALA A 317 -9.66 -1.74 18.31
CA ALA A 317 -8.70 -0.99 17.51
C ALA A 317 -8.36 -1.72 16.19
N GLY A 318 -8.11 -0.94 15.13
CA GLY A 318 -7.86 -1.40 13.77
C GLY A 318 -6.48 -2.04 13.55
N SER A 319 -6.43 -3.01 12.64
CA SER A 319 -5.26 -3.81 12.27
C SER A 319 -4.28 -3.06 11.37
N GLY A 320 -3.00 -3.03 11.76
CA GLY A 320 -1.90 -2.53 10.92
C GLY A 320 -1.62 -3.46 9.74
N ARG A 321 -1.48 -2.89 8.54
CA ARG A 321 -1.01 -3.59 7.35
C ARG A 321 0.50 -3.81 7.47
N LEU A 322 0.94 -5.06 7.31
CA LEU A 322 2.36 -5.42 7.24
C LEU A 322 2.94 -4.87 5.93
N MET A 323 3.75 -3.81 6.03
CA MET A 323 4.82 -3.56 5.07
C MET A 323 5.96 -4.53 5.43
N PRO A 324 6.59 -5.23 4.46
CA PRO A 324 7.81 -5.97 4.75
C PRO A 324 8.88 -4.99 5.25
N THR A 325 9.44 -5.29 6.43
CA THR A 325 10.64 -4.62 6.94
C THR A 325 11.87 -5.18 6.23
N ASP A 326 12.94 -4.39 6.16
CA ASP A 326 14.21 -4.72 5.46
C ASP A 326 14.97 -5.97 6.00
N ALA A 327 14.34 -6.80 6.84
CA ALA A 327 14.92 -8.07 7.23
C ALA A 327 15.01 -9.07 6.07
N ASP A 328 14.27 -8.88 4.97
CA ASP A 328 14.15 -9.87 3.88
C ASP A 328 14.60 -9.39 2.50
N CYS A 329 15.25 -8.22 2.39
CA CYS A 329 15.86 -7.77 1.13
C CYS A 329 17.37 -8.09 1.12
N PRO A 330 17.88 -9.04 0.30
CA PRO A 330 19.30 -9.36 0.29
C PRO A 330 20.09 -8.19 -0.31
N ALA A 331 20.70 -7.39 0.57
CA ALA A 331 21.66 -6.37 0.17
C ALA A 331 22.89 -7.01 -0.52
N THR A 332 23.12 -6.60 -1.77
CA THR A 332 24.38 -6.65 -2.51
C THR A 332 24.97 -8.03 -2.84
N ALA A 333 24.80 -8.44 -4.10
CA ALA A 333 25.72 -9.41 -4.72
C ALA A 333 27.12 -8.78 -4.86
N ARG A 334 28.15 -9.46 -4.34
CA ARG A 334 29.55 -9.08 -4.56
C ARG A 334 29.88 -9.05 -6.07
N PRO A 335 30.71 -8.11 -6.54
CA PRO A 335 31.16 -8.11 -7.93
C PRO A 335 32.05 -9.33 -8.20
N LEU A 336 31.80 -10.00 -9.33
CA LEU A 336 32.65 -11.08 -9.83
C LEU A 336 34.07 -10.56 -10.12
N PRO A 337 35.13 -11.36 -9.88
CA PRO A 337 36.48 -10.96 -10.20
C PRO A 337 36.64 -10.80 -11.71
N ARG A 338 37.17 -9.64 -12.12
CA ARG A 338 37.62 -9.42 -13.50
C ARG A 338 38.82 -10.33 -13.76
N THR A 339 38.65 -11.34 -14.61
CA THR A 339 39.78 -12.05 -15.21
C THR A 339 40.49 -11.11 -16.17
N ARG A 340 41.81 -10.97 -15.99
CA ARG A 340 42.73 -10.41 -16.98
C ARG A 340 43.07 -11.46 -18.02
#